data_AF-A0A941FLR6-F1
#
_entry.id   AF-A0A941FLR6-F1
#
_cell.length_a   1.000
_cell.length_b   1.000
_cell.length_c   1.000
_cell.angle_alpha   90.00
_cell.angle_beta   90.00
_cell.angle_gamma   90.00
#
_symmetry.space_group_name_H-M   'P 1'
#
loop_
_entity.id
_entity.type
_entity.pdbx_description
1 polymer ?
#
loop_
_entity_poly.entity_id
_entity_poly.type
_entity_poly.pdbx_seq_one_letter_code
_entity_poly.pdbx_strand_id
1 'polypeptide(L)'
;MDTPGIDSTDDAHRVSTESALHLADVVFYVMDYNHVQSEVNFLFTKELLEAEKPTYLIINMIDKHDEKELGFQDFKLSVSEAFANWNVYPDGIFLYIRKRLEQYRK
;
A
#
# COMPACT_ATOMS: atom_id res chain seq x y z
N MET A 1 9.19 -8.94 8.03
CA MET A 1 10.33 -8.99 7.10
C MET A 1 10.16 -7.82 6.16
N ASP A 2 11.19 -7.00 5.94
CA ASP A 2 11.11 -5.81 5.07
C ASP A 2 11.57 -6.19 3.65
N THR A 3 10.75 -5.93 2.64
CA THR A 3 11.03 -6.27 1.23
C THR A 3 11.31 -4.99 0.45
N PRO A 4 12.22 -5.01 -0.54
CA PRO A 4 12.58 -3.81 -1.29
C PRO A 4 11.36 -3.17 -1.98
N GLY A 5 11.39 -1.84 -2.11
CA GLY A 5 10.25 -1.07 -2.63
C GLY A 5 9.92 -1.38 -4.09
N ILE A 6 8.62 -1.44 -4.38
CA ILE A 6 8.06 -1.74 -5.71
C ILE A 6 8.39 -0.69 -6.79
N ASP A 7 8.91 0.49 -6.40
CA ASP A 7 9.17 1.62 -7.31
C ASP A 7 10.59 1.62 -7.92
N SER A 8 11.35 0.52 -7.75
CA SER A 8 12.69 0.38 -8.33
C SER A 8 12.82 -0.91 -9.15
N THR A 9 12.69 -0.74 -10.47
CA THR A 9 13.15 -1.64 -11.56
C THR A 9 12.52 -3.04 -11.65
N ASP A 10 11.83 -3.22 -12.78
CA ASP A 10 11.27 -4.43 -13.37
C ASP A 10 12.11 -5.71 -13.19
N ASP A 11 11.40 -6.84 -13.12
CA ASP A 11 11.85 -8.25 -13.14
C ASP A 11 12.66 -8.83 -11.95
N ALA A 12 13.35 -8.02 -11.14
CA ALA A 12 14.11 -8.56 -9.98
C ALA A 12 13.26 -8.82 -8.71
N HIS A 13 11.99 -8.40 -8.70
CA HIS A 13 11.15 -8.36 -7.49
C HIS A 13 10.22 -9.56 -7.26
N ARG A 14 9.96 -10.38 -8.29
CA ARG A 14 9.00 -11.49 -8.16
C ARG A 14 9.53 -12.60 -7.25
N VAL A 15 10.81 -12.95 -7.40
CA VAL A 15 11.43 -14.11 -6.74
C VAL A 15 11.75 -13.87 -5.26
N SER A 16 12.14 -12.64 -4.89
CA SER A 16 12.48 -12.28 -3.50
C SER A 16 11.24 -12.03 -2.66
N THR A 17 10.18 -11.47 -3.25
CA THR A 17 8.90 -11.22 -2.57
C THR A 17 8.08 -12.50 -2.41
N GLU A 18 8.06 -13.40 -3.41
CA GLU A 18 7.35 -14.69 -3.31
C GLU A 18 7.76 -15.52 -2.09
N SER A 19 9.05 -15.60 -1.80
CA SER A 19 9.58 -16.40 -0.68
C SER A 19 9.16 -15.85 0.68
N ALA A 20 9.15 -14.51 0.83
CA ALA A 20 8.70 -13.84 2.04
C ALA A 20 7.17 -13.90 2.18
N LEU A 21 6.45 -13.80 1.05
CA LEU A 21 5.00 -13.90 1.02
C LEU A 21 4.55 -15.27 1.51
N HIS A 22 5.19 -16.35 1.04
CA HIS A 22 4.82 -17.71 1.42
C HIS A 22 4.88 -17.94 2.94
N LEU A 23 5.84 -17.32 3.64
CA LEU A 23 6.05 -17.49 5.08
C LEU A 23 5.23 -16.52 5.96
N ALA A 24 4.67 -15.45 5.40
CA ALA A 24 3.99 -14.41 6.18
C ALA A 24 2.60 -14.86 6.69
N ASP A 25 2.32 -14.63 7.97
CA ASP A 25 0.97 -14.80 8.55
C ASP A 25 0.04 -13.63 8.22
N VAL A 26 0.60 -12.43 8.00
CA VAL A 26 -0.12 -11.18 7.69
C VAL A 26 0.76 -10.32 6.78
N VAL A 27 0.15 -9.65 5.81
CA VAL A 27 0.81 -8.74 4.88
C VAL A 27 0.38 -7.30 5.17
N PHE A 28 1.37 -6.41 5.33
CA PHE A 28 1.14 -4.96 5.36
C PHE A 28 1.74 -4.37 4.07
N TYR A 29 0.88 -3.89 3.19
CA TYR A 29 1.30 -3.30 1.92
C TYR A 29 1.26 -1.76 2.00
N VAL A 30 2.42 -1.13 1.82
CA VAL A 30 2.60 0.32 2.01
C VAL A 30 2.70 1.05 0.67
N MET A 31 1.94 2.13 0.53
CA MET A 31 1.75 2.86 -0.73
C MET A 31 1.90 4.37 -0.52
N ASP A 32 2.28 5.15 -1.54
CA ASP A 32 2.25 6.62 -1.46
C ASP A 32 0.84 7.16 -1.78
N TYR A 33 0.39 8.17 -1.04
CA TYR A 33 -0.85 8.92 -1.27
C TYR A 33 -1.08 9.27 -2.75
N ASN A 34 -0.05 9.76 -3.44
CA ASN A 34 -0.20 10.23 -4.84
C ASN A 34 -0.41 9.10 -5.85
N HIS A 35 -0.01 7.87 -5.51
CA HIS A 35 -0.05 6.73 -6.43
C HIS A 35 -0.93 5.60 -5.91
N VAL A 36 -1.69 5.83 -4.84
CA VAL A 36 -2.50 4.79 -4.20
C VAL A 36 -3.52 4.15 -5.16
N GLN A 37 -3.99 4.90 -6.15
CA GLN A 37 -4.94 4.43 -7.15
C GLN A 37 -4.28 4.00 -8.48
N SER A 38 -2.99 3.63 -8.47
CA SER A 38 -2.31 3.15 -9.68
C SER A 38 -2.69 1.71 -10.02
N GLU A 39 -2.70 1.39 -11.32
CA GLU A 39 -2.96 0.03 -11.81
C GLU A 39 -2.00 -1.02 -11.24
N VAL A 40 -0.72 -0.67 -11.15
CA VAL A 40 0.32 -1.53 -10.55
C VAL A 40 -0.04 -1.93 -9.13
N ASN A 41 -0.55 -0.98 -8.35
CA ASN A 41 -0.95 -1.20 -6.96
C ASN A 41 -2.19 -2.09 -6.84
N PHE A 42 -3.16 -1.92 -7.73
CA PHE A 42 -4.34 -2.79 -7.77
C PHE A 42 -3.97 -4.23 -8.12
N LEU A 43 -3.16 -4.41 -9.17
CA LEU A 43 -2.74 -5.73 -9.62
C LEU A 43 -1.93 -6.45 -8.54
N PHE A 44 -0.95 -5.76 -7.94
CA PHE A 44 -0.14 -6.35 -6.88
C PHE A 44 -0.98 -6.69 -5.64
N THR A 45 -1.87 -5.81 -5.21
CA THR A 45 -2.75 -6.11 -4.05
C THR A 45 -3.66 -7.31 -4.33
N LYS A 46 -4.12 -7.46 -5.58
CA LYS A 46 -4.90 -8.63 -5.98
C LYS A 46 -4.09 -9.92 -5.85
N GLU A 47 -2.84 -9.93 -6.32
CA GLU A 47 -1.94 -11.08 -6.16
C GLU A 47 -1.72 -11.44 -4.68
N LEU A 48 -1.59 -10.43 -3.81
CA LEU A 48 -1.48 -10.63 -2.36
C LEU A 48 -2.72 -11.29 -1.75
N LEU A 49 -3.92 -10.84 -2.15
CA LEU A 49 -5.17 -11.42 -1.67
C LEU A 49 -5.41 -12.83 -2.22
N GLU A 50 -5.01 -13.10 -3.47
CA GLU A 50 -5.07 -14.44 -4.07
C GLU A 50 -4.18 -15.47 -3.33
N ALA A 51 -3.16 -15.00 -2.60
CA ALA A 51 -2.37 -15.84 -1.71
C ALA A 51 -3.10 -16.22 -0.39
N GLU A 52 -4.38 -15.83 -0.23
CA GLU A 52 -5.25 -16.10 0.93
C GLU A 52 -4.67 -15.62 2.27
N LYS A 53 -3.85 -14.56 2.25
CA LYS A 53 -3.23 -13.99 3.44
C LYS A 53 -3.95 -12.72 3.87
N PRO A 54 -4.22 -12.53 5.18
CA PRO A 54 -4.74 -11.27 5.69
C PRO A 54 -3.86 -10.11 5.22
N THR A 55 -4.45 -9.15 4.53
CA THR A 55 -3.72 -8.06 3.85
C THR A 55 -4.29 -6.72 4.26
N TYR A 56 -3.42 -5.88 4.82
CA TYR A 56 -3.75 -4.52 5.24
C TYR A 56 -3.01 -3.50 4.37
N LEU A 57 -3.75 -2.52 3.85
CA LEU A 57 -3.17 -1.43 3.07
C LEU A 57 -2.80 -0.28 3.97
N ILE A 58 -1.64 0.30 3.73
CA ILE A 58 -1.14 1.46 4.45
C ILE A 58 -0.80 2.55 3.44
N ILE A 59 -1.53 3.65 3.48
CA ILE A 59 -1.31 4.80 2.62
C ILE A 59 -0.45 5.80 3.39
N ASN A 60 0.75 6.02 2.89
CA ASN A 60 1.76 6.92 3.42
C ASN A 60 1.64 8.32 2.81
N MET A 61 2.36 9.26 3.40
CA MET A 61 2.52 10.64 2.94
C MET A 61 1.20 11.41 2.84
N ILE A 62 0.30 11.13 3.79
CA ILE A 62 -1.01 11.80 3.90
C ILE A 62 -0.88 13.29 4.20
N ASP A 63 0.29 13.75 4.64
CA ASP A 63 0.61 15.18 4.75
C ASP A 63 0.53 15.93 3.41
N LYS A 64 0.52 15.22 2.27
CA LYS A 64 0.32 15.80 0.93
C LYS A 64 -1.15 16.06 0.58
N HIS A 65 -2.11 15.64 1.40
CA HIS A 65 -3.53 15.81 1.12
C HIS A 65 -3.95 17.29 1.22
N ASP A 66 -4.70 17.79 0.23
CA ASP A 66 -5.29 19.13 0.23
C ASP A 66 -6.82 19.04 0.33
N GLU A 67 -7.36 19.41 1.50
CA GLU A 67 -8.81 19.40 1.77
C GLU A 67 -9.61 20.35 0.86
N LYS A 68 -8.96 21.33 0.23
CA LYS A 68 -9.64 22.28 -0.67
C LYS A 68 -9.91 21.66 -2.04
N GLU A 69 -9.11 20.68 -2.45
CA GLU A 69 -9.25 20.00 -3.73
C GLU A 69 -10.18 18.78 -3.60
N LEU A 70 -10.01 18.01 -2.53
CA LEU A 70 -10.82 16.83 -2.25
C LEU A 70 -10.97 16.67 -0.75
N GLY A 71 -12.20 16.52 -0.26
CA GLY A 71 -12.43 16.26 1.15
C GLY A 71 -11.78 14.95 1.58
N PHE A 72 -11.24 14.89 2.80
CA PHE A 72 -10.57 13.68 3.29
C PHE A 72 -11.47 12.43 3.34
N GLN A 73 -12.78 12.63 3.57
CA GLN A 73 -13.76 11.54 3.51
C GLN A 73 -13.97 11.06 2.08
N ASP A 74 -14.06 11.98 1.13
CA ASP A 74 -14.21 11.69 -0.30
C ASP A 74 -12.96 10.98 -0.83
N PHE A 75 -11.76 11.38 -0.38
CA PHE A 75 -10.52 10.65 -0.66
C PHE A 75 -10.60 9.20 -0.18
N LYS A 76 -10.96 8.95 1.08
CA LYS A 76 -11.07 7.58 1.61
C LYS A 76 -12.11 6.75 0.88
N LEU A 77 -13.24 7.36 0.52
CA LEU A 77 -14.28 6.70 -0.27
C LEU A 77 -13.74 6.35 -1.66
N SER A 78 -13.13 7.31 -2.36
CA SER A 78 -12.58 7.11 -3.70
C SER A 78 -11.54 6.00 -3.76
N VAL A 79 -10.67 5.89 -2.73
CA VAL A 79 -9.69 4.81 -2.65
C VAL A 79 -10.40 3.47 -2.47
N SER A 80 -11.35 3.40 -1.53
CA SER A 80 -12.09 2.15 -1.27
C SER A 80 -12.88 1.69 -2.50
N GLU A 81 -13.51 2.61 -3.22
CA GLU A 81 -14.22 2.34 -4.48
C GLU A 81 -13.25 1.90 -5.58
N ALA A 82 -12.09 2.55 -5.70
CA ALA A 82 -11.10 2.17 -6.71
C ALA A 82 -10.60 0.74 -6.50
N PHE A 83 -10.30 0.34 -5.26
CA PHE A 83 -9.95 -1.06 -4.96
C PHE A 83 -11.11 -2.03 -5.19
N ALA A 84 -12.34 -1.66 -4.78
CA ALA A 84 -13.52 -2.49 -4.99
C ALA A 84 -13.82 -2.72 -6.48
N ASN A 85 -13.58 -1.72 -7.35
CA ASN A 85 -13.74 -1.84 -8.80
C ASN A 85 -12.77 -2.86 -9.42
N TRP A 86 -11.63 -3.11 -8.77
CA TRP A 86 -10.66 -4.14 -9.15
C TRP A 86 -10.92 -5.48 -8.44
N ASN A 87 -12.05 -5.58 -7.72
CA ASN A 87 -12.45 -6.73 -6.93
C ASN A 87 -11.42 -7.09 -5.82
N VAL A 88 -10.79 -6.06 -5.26
CA VAL A 88 -9.79 -6.15 -4.19
C VAL A 88 -10.42 -5.64 -2.89
N TYR A 89 -10.48 -6.49 -1.88
CA TYR A 89 -11.09 -6.20 -0.58
C TYR A 89 -10.09 -6.50 0.54
N PRO A 90 -9.27 -5.51 0.96
CA PRO A 90 -8.31 -5.69 2.04
C PRO A 90 -9.01 -5.77 3.41
N ASP A 91 -8.35 -6.40 4.39
CA ASP A 91 -8.84 -6.50 5.78
C ASP A 91 -8.87 -5.14 6.50
N GLY A 92 -8.13 -4.17 5.98
CA GLY A 92 -8.20 -2.79 6.46
C GLY A 92 -7.32 -1.86 5.64
N ILE A 93 -7.69 -0.56 5.67
CA ILE A 93 -6.92 0.52 5.07
C ILE A 93 -6.56 1.50 6.19
N PHE A 94 -5.26 1.75 6.35
CA PHE A 94 -4.72 2.68 7.32
C PHE A 94 -4.02 3.84 6.62
N LEU A 95 -4.07 5.00 7.25
CA LEU A 95 -3.49 6.24 6.77
C LEU A 95 -2.39 6.65 7.75
N TYR A 96 -1.17 6.91 7.26
CA TYR A 96 -0.09 7.36 8.12
C TYR A 96 0.76 8.45 7.49
N ILE A 97 1.40 9.23 8.37
CA ILE A 97 2.36 10.27 8.01
C ILE A 97 3.73 9.80 8.49
N ARG A 98 4.72 9.77 7.60
CA ARG A 98 6.10 9.48 8.01
C ARG A 98 6.71 10.70 8.70
N LYS A 99 6.79 10.69 10.03
CA LYS A 99 7.68 11.62 10.73
C LYS A 99 9.13 11.25 10.43
N ARG A 100 9.88 12.19 9.86
CA ARG A 100 11.33 12.04 9.66
C ARG A 100 12.01 12.06 11.03
N LEU A 101 12.53 10.91 11.47
CA LEU A 101 13.30 10.80 12.71
C LEU A 101 14.72 11.35 12.49
N GLU A 102 14.88 12.68 12.47
CA GLU A 102 16.21 13.32 12.41
C GLU A 102 16.89 13.46 13.78
N GLN A 103 16.40 12.81 14.85
CA GLN A 103 16.89 13.07 16.21
C GLN A 103 17.58 11.91 16.97
N TYR A 104 17.83 10.75 16.34
CA TYR A 104 18.49 9.61 17.03
C TYR A 104 19.79 9.11 16.39
N ARG A 105 20.47 9.93 15.57
CA ARG A 105 21.91 9.74 15.31
C ARG A 105 22.69 10.65 16.27
N LYS A 106 22.94 10.16 17.48
CA LYS A 106 24.07 10.59 18.30
C LYS A 106 25.08 9.45 18.35
#